data_AF-A0AAW1G840-F1
#
_entry.id   AF-A0AAW1G840-F1
#
_cell.length_a   1.000
_cell.length_b   1.000
_cell.length_c   1.000
_cell.angle_alpha   90.00
_cell.angle_beta   90.00
_cell.angle_gamma   90.00
#
_symmetry.space_group_name_H-M   'P 1'
#
loop_
_entity.id
_entity.type
_entity.pdbx_description
1 polymer ?
#
loop_
_entity_poly.entity_id
_entity_poly.type
_entity_poly.pdbx_seq_one_letter_code
_entity_poly.pdbx_strand_id
1 'polypeptide(L)' 'MTLFCQELAALVFTKEVLVLSTLTGKVGPPKRQLDVAKVQATTDAVIQEFLQTSASDVQAVIRRKCNNEQFNQKKGT' A
#
# COMPACT_ATOMS: atom_id res chain seq x y z
N MET A 1 -4.01 -2.56 -13.54
CA MET A 1 -3.72 -3.11 -12.20
C MET A 1 -2.80 -2.19 -11.38
N THR A 2 -1.50 -2.10 -11.66
CA THR A 2 -0.53 -1.41 -10.76
C THR A 2 -0.85 0.06 -10.48
N LEU A 3 -1.09 0.88 -11.51
CA LEU A 3 -1.43 2.30 -11.33
C LEU A 3 -2.74 2.47 -10.54
N PHE A 4 -3.78 1.71 -10.93
CA PHE A 4 -5.06 1.69 -10.23
C PHE A 4 -4.91 1.35 -8.73
N CYS A 5 -4.15 0.30 -8.40
CA CYS A 5 -3.89 -0.09 -7.02
C CYS A 5 -3.11 0.99 -6.25
N GLN A 6 -2.14 1.67 -6.88
CA GLN A 6 -1.38 2.75 -6.25
C GLN A 6 -2.25 3.97 -5.93
N GLU A 7 -3.12 4.37 -6.85
CA GLU A 7 -4.04 5.49 -6.67
C GLU A 7 -5.12 5.14 -5.64
N LEU A 8 -5.69 3.93 -5.70
CA LEU A 8 -6.65 3.46 -4.71
C LEU A 8 -6.03 3.40 -3.31
N ALA A 9 -4.79 2.89 -3.18
CA ALA A 9 -4.08 2.86 -1.91
C ALA A 9 -3.81 4.28 -1.37
N ALA A 10 -3.46 5.24 -2.23
CA ALA A 10 -3.30 6.64 -1.82
C ALA A 10 -4.61 7.22 -1.29
N LEU A 11 -5.75 6.87 -1.89
CA LEU A 11 -7.07 7.34 -1.48
C LEU A 11 -7.55 6.68 -0.17
N VAL A 12 -7.36 5.38 0.00
CA VAL A 12 -7.84 4.60 1.16
C VAL A 12 -7.03 4.85 2.43
N PHE A 13 -5.71 5.01 2.27
CA PHE A 13 -4.79 5.12 3.40
C PHE A 13 -4.31 6.56 3.64
N THR A 14 -4.36 7.46 2.66
CA THR A 14 -3.66 8.75 2.65
C THR A 14 -2.14 8.64 2.60
N LYS A 15 -1.49 9.71 2.12
CA LYS A 15 -0.04 9.77 1.95
C LYS A 15 0.68 9.66 3.30
N GLU A 16 0.18 10.32 4.33
CA GLU A 16 0.77 10.35 5.67
C GLU A 16 0.84 8.95 6.28
N VAL A 17 -0.24 8.18 6.18
CA VAL A 17 -0.27 6.80 6.70
C VAL A 17 0.67 5.91 5.89
N LEU A 18 0.69 6.04 4.56
CA LEU A 18 1.57 5.24 3.70
C LEU A 18 3.06 5.48 4.02
N VAL A 19 3.43 6.72 4.37
CA VAL A 19 4.78 7.06 4.84
C VAL A 19 5.12 6.37 6.16
N LEU A 20 4.20 6.41 7.13
CA LEU A 20 4.45 5.92 8.49
C LEU A 20 4.21 4.41 8.68
N SER A 21 3.72 3.72 7.65
CA SER A 21 3.27 2.34 7.76
C SER A 21 4.06 1.38 6.86
N THR A 22 3.89 0.09 7.15
CA THR A 22 4.28 -1.01 6.25
C THR A 22 3.14 -2.01 6.15
N LEU A 23 3.18 -2.89 5.15
CA LEU A 23 2.15 -3.91 5.00
C LEU A 23 2.05 -4.84 6.24
N THR A 24 3.17 -5.18 6.87
CA THR A 24 3.21 -6.21 7.94
C THR A 24 3.66 -5.71 9.31
N GLY A 25 4.17 -4.48 9.42
CA GLY A 25 4.74 -3.94 10.66
C GLY A 25 6.08 -4.54 11.10
N LYS A 26 6.69 -5.44 10.30
CA LYS A 26 7.82 -6.29 10.75
C LYS A 26 9.23 -5.73 10.50
N VAL A 27 9.41 -4.61 9.80
CA VAL A 27 10.76 -4.16 9.37
C VAL A 27 11.01 -2.67 9.69
N GLY A 28 12.02 -2.42 10.53
CA GLY A 28 12.52 -1.09 10.89
C GLY A 28 11.95 -0.50 12.19
N PRO A 29 12.39 0.70 12.62
CA PRO A 29 11.82 1.43 13.76
C PRO A 29 10.28 1.53 13.61
N PRO A 30 9.50 1.67 14.70
CA PRO A 30 8.13 1.16 14.82
C PRO A 30 7.16 1.74 13.79
N LYS A 31 7.17 1.17 12.58
CA LYS A 31 6.24 1.50 11.52
C LYS A 31 4.97 0.72 11.79
N ARG A 32 3.84 1.43 11.78
CA ARG A 32 2.55 0.81 12.03
C ARG A 32 2.22 -0.16 10.90
N GLN A 33 1.55 -1.25 11.24
CA GLN A 33 0.96 -2.10 10.22
C GLN A 33 -0.20 -1.33 9.56
N LEU A 34 -0.34 -1.43 8.24
CA LEU A 34 -1.56 -0.97 7.57
C LEU A 34 -2.77 -1.70 8.13
N ASP A 35 -3.91 -1.00 8.19
CA ASP A 35 -5.17 -1.59 8.57
C ASP A 35 -5.49 -2.80 7.68
N VAL A 36 -5.62 -3.97 8.32
CA VAL A 36 -5.79 -5.25 7.62
C VAL A 36 -7.10 -5.30 6.85
N ALA A 37 -8.18 -4.72 7.39
CA ALA A 37 -9.48 -4.70 6.73
C ALA A 37 -9.44 -3.82 5.47
N LYS A 38 -8.77 -2.67 5.55
CA LYS A 38 -8.55 -1.81 4.37
C LYS A 38 -7.65 -2.46 3.32
N VAL A 39 -6.63 -3.20 3.72
CA VAL A 39 -5.78 -3.98 2.80
C VAL A 39 -6.60 -5.05 2.09
N GLN A 40 -7.46 -5.76 2.82
CA GLN A 40 -8.35 -6.77 2.24
C GLN A 40 -9.33 -6.13 1.25
N ALA A 41 -10.04 -5.08 1.64
CA ALA A 41 -10.99 -4.38 0.75
C ALA A 41 -10.31 -3.82 -0.51
N THR A 42 -9.09 -3.28 -0.38
CA THR A 42 -8.29 -2.83 -1.54
C THR A 42 -7.92 -4.01 -2.44
N THR A 43 -7.59 -5.16 -1.85
CA THR A 43 -7.25 -6.38 -2.59
C THR A 43 -8.45 -6.89 -3.37
N ASP A 44 -9.61 -6.99 -2.73
CA ASP A 44 -10.84 -7.47 -3.35
C ASP A 44 -11.27 -6.57 -4.51
N ALA A 45 -11.23 -5.25 -4.32
CA ALA A 45 -11.57 -4.28 -5.36
C ALA A 45 -10.63 -4.39 -6.58
N VAL A 46 -9.33 -4.56 -6.36
CA VAL A 46 -8.35 -4.70 -7.46
C VAL A 46 -8.53 -6.03 -8.20
N ILE A 47 -8.81 -7.13 -7.49
CA ILE A 47 -9.04 -8.44 -8.11
C ILE A 47 -10.33 -8.43 -8.93
N GLN A 48 -11.39 -7.79 -8.42
CA GLN A 48 -12.66 -7.65 -9.13
C GLN A 48 -12.49 -6.88 -10.45
N GLU A 49 -11.70 -5.81 -10.46
CA GLU A 49 -11.43 -5.03 -11.67
C GLU A 49 -10.43 -5.72 -12.61
N PHE A 50 -9.47 -6.47 -12.06
CA PHE A 50 -8.39 -7.11 -12.82
C PHE A 50 -8.31 -8.61 -12.50
N LEU A 51 -9.20 -9.39 -13.10
CA LEU A 51 -9.43 -10.83 -12.82
C LEU A 51 -8.19 -11.75 -12.88
N GLN A 52 -7.11 -11.36 -13.55
CA GLN A 52 -5.86 -12.12 -13.61
C GLN A 52 -4.84 -11.72 -12.52
N THR A 53 -5.23 -10.87 -11.58
CA THR A 53 -4.36 -10.37 -10.51
C THR A 53 -4.48 -11.25 -9.28
N SER A 54 -3.36 -11.65 -8.69
CA SER A 54 -3.36 -12.37 -7.42
C SER A 54 -3.34 -11.40 -6.22
N ALA A 55 -3.82 -11.85 -5.07
CA ALA A 55 -3.69 -11.09 -3.82
C ALA A 55 -2.23 -10.73 -3.51
N SER A 56 -1.29 -11.62 -3.83
CA SER A 56 0.15 -11.36 -3.66
C SER A 56 0.65 -10.21 -4.53
N ASP A 57 0.14 -10.06 -5.75
CA ASP A 57 0.50 -8.95 -6.65
C ASP A 57 0.02 -7.63 -6.06
N VAL A 58 -1.24 -7.58 -5.61
CA VAL A 58 -1.80 -6.37 -4.98
C VAL A 58 -1.00 -5.98 -3.75
N GLN A 59 -0.73 -6.93 -2.87
CA GLN A 59 0.08 -6.69 -1.67
C GLN A 59 1.51 -6.24 -2.00
N ALA A 60 2.10 -6.74 -3.10
CA ALA A 60 3.40 -6.27 -3.57
C ALA A 60 3.35 -4.80 -4.02
N VAL A 61 2.28 -4.40 -4.72
CA VAL A 61 2.07 -3.00 -5.12
C VAL A 61 1.88 -2.09 -3.90
N ILE A 62 1.04 -2.49 -2.93
CA ILE A 62 0.83 -1.74 -1.68
C ILE A 62 2.16 -1.55 -0.92
N ARG A 63 2.97 -2.61 -0.79
CA ARG A 63 4.31 -2.52 -0.18
C ARG A 63 5.20 -1.51 -0.90
N ARG A 64 5.25 -1.57 -2.24
CA ARG A 64 6.05 -0.62 -3.04
C ARG A 64 5.55 0.82 -2.88
N LYS A 65 4.24 1.03 -2.78
CA LYS A 65 3.66 2.36 -2.54
C LYS A 65 4.14 2.94 -1.20
N CYS A 66 4.08 2.18 -0.10
CA CYS A 66 4.64 2.61 1.19
C CYS A 66 6.12 3.01 1.07
N ASN A 67 6.93 2.16 0.42
CA ASN A 67 8.36 2.42 0.23
C ASN A 67 8.61 3.70 -0.59
N ASN A 68 7.82 3.92 -1.65
CA ASN A 68 7.94 5.09 -2.51
C ASN A 68 7.57 6.37 -1.76
N GLU A 69 6.49 6.37 -0.97
CA GLU A 69 6.10 7.56 -0.20
C GLU A 69 7.15 7.89 0.87
N GLN A 70 7.75 6.89 1.51
CA GLN A 70 8.87 7.07 2.45
C GLN A 70 10.11 7.66 1.78
N PHE A 71 10.43 7.18 0.58
CA PHE A 71 11.55 7.71 -0.19
C PHE A 71 11.30 9.16 -0.63
N ASN A 72 10.07 9.46 -1.06
CA ASN A 72 9.67 10.82 -1.46
C ASN A 72 9.68 11.78 -0.27
N GLN A 73 9.30 11.33 0.94
CA GLN A 73 9.42 12.14 2.15
C GLN A 73 10.87 12.54 2.42
N LYS A 74 11.82 11.60 2.30
CA LYS A 74 13.25 11.87 2.51
C LYS A 74 13.87 12.82 1.48
N LYS A 75 13.31 12.90 0.27
CA LYS A 75 13.75 13.85 -0.78
C LYS A 75 13.21 15.27 -0.58
N GLY A 76 12.13 15.42 0.19
CA GLY A 76 11.48 16.71 0.48
C GLY A 76 11.98 17.39 1.76
N THR A 77 12.95 16.79 2.44
CA THR A 77 13.70 17.32 3.61
C THR A 77 15.15 17.49 3.23
#